data_AF-A0A494ZXU0-F1
#
_entry.id   AF-A0A494ZXU0-F1
#
_cell.length_a   1.000
_cell.length_b   1.000
_cell.length_c   1.000
_cell.angle_alpha   90.00
_cell.angle_beta   90.00
_cell.angle_gamma   90.00
#
_symmetry.space_group_name_H-M   'P 1'
#
loop_
_entity.id
_entity.type
_entity.pdbx_description
1 polymer ?
#
loop_
_entity_poly.entity_id
_entity_poly.type
_entity_poly.pdbx_seq_one_letter_code
_entity_poly.pdbx_strand_id
1 'polypeptide(L)'
;MWIKKWKIKRNLISVMTKIKAFFEKRNWNYVAIIAIIFGGAVVVYTSCWINDSDRRNIAVGIGTGIITSALVTLYLEIINAQIERKKLQKYKKMIFSPLCDSVRKLYIHIILNIDEYRVREEKKTLFFIPMKETKEISDFFKKMQEIDIESITEEKEKRKLEEFSTISLVYFKEIISQYEGLPFESLLLDNIITQEEYDNLKHFTLINECKKCIHMLSDNNMLDKDKYYTSVHLNHCMLLFMNRLARMFRFIEVQIEAENKWIKTHLDDIYYNEVYLFSDEYVEQWAERAEAEAEYYAEHPEAFEDMEESEEDRLFEKINEAIWAGDVETIKKCFPQIDKNDKQIQAELTWIVAKDVMKNRELRELYFQKYGVKYKVRKEKRRNS
;
A
#
# COMPACT_ATOMS: atom_id res chain seq x y z
N MET A 1 22.44 55.46 -5.48
CA MET A 1 22.42 55.34 -4.00
C MET A 1 21.02 55.05 -3.42
N TRP A 2 19.94 55.60 -4.01
CA TRP A 2 18.55 55.42 -3.55
C TRP A 2 17.99 53.97 -3.67
N ILE A 3 18.33 53.25 -4.75
CA ILE A 3 17.81 51.89 -5.02
C ILE A 3 18.33 50.84 -4.01
N LYS A 4 19.59 50.97 -3.54
CA LYS A 4 20.16 50.09 -2.50
C LYS A 4 19.47 50.30 -1.15
N LYS A 5 19.19 51.55 -0.75
CA LYS A 5 18.45 51.86 0.49
C LYS A 5 17.04 51.28 0.49
N TRP A 6 16.36 51.30 -0.66
CA TRP A 6 14.98 50.79 -0.78
C TRP A 6 14.90 49.25 -0.69
N LYS A 7 15.83 48.53 -1.33
CA LYS A 7 15.95 47.05 -1.22
C LYS A 7 16.26 46.59 0.21
N ILE A 8 17.14 47.28 0.92
CA ILE A 8 17.48 46.97 2.32
C ILE A 8 16.26 47.19 3.24
N LYS A 9 15.52 48.29 3.05
CA LYS A 9 14.30 48.59 3.83
C LYS A 9 13.21 47.53 3.61
N ARG A 10 13.02 47.07 2.36
CA ARG A 10 12.02 46.05 2.01
C ARG A 10 12.40 44.65 2.53
N ASN A 11 13.68 44.31 2.53
CA ASN A 11 14.18 43.07 3.15
C ASN A 11 14.03 43.10 4.67
N LEU A 12 14.33 44.23 5.32
CA LEU A 12 14.11 44.39 6.76
C LEU A 12 12.63 44.29 7.15
N ILE A 13 11.73 44.88 6.36
CA ILE A 13 10.28 44.77 6.58
C ILE A 13 9.79 43.32 6.36
N SER A 14 10.32 42.61 5.36
CA SER A 14 10.03 41.19 5.11
C SER A 14 10.53 40.28 6.23
N VAL A 15 11.73 40.57 6.76
CA VAL A 15 12.30 39.84 7.90
C VAL A 15 11.52 40.16 9.18
N MET A 16 11.18 41.42 9.43
CA MET A 16 10.32 41.81 10.56
C MET A 16 8.93 41.20 10.48
N THR A 17 8.30 41.12 9.30
CA THR A 17 6.99 40.46 9.14
C THR A 17 7.08 38.96 9.30
N LYS A 18 8.14 38.31 8.83
CA LYS A 18 8.40 36.88 9.10
C LYS A 18 8.67 36.62 10.58
N ILE A 19 9.44 37.48 11.25
CA ILE A 19 9.67 37.40 12.70
C ILE A 19 8.36 37.66 13.45
N LYS A 20 7.58 38.67 13.06
CA LYS A 20 6.31 39.00 13.71
C LYS A 20 5.28 37.88 13.54
N ALA A 21 5.18 37.27 12.36
CA ALA A 21 4.37 36.08 12.12
C ALA A 21 4.89 34.83 12.86
N PHE A 22 6.21 34.74 13.05
CA PHE A 22 6.85 33.69 13.88
C PHE A 22 6.59 33.90 15.37
N PHE A 23 6.42 35.15 15.82
CA PHE A 23 6.09 35.52 17.20
C PHE A 23 4.59 35.41 17.50
N GLU A 24 3.70 35.81 16.56
CA GLU A 24 2.24 35.68 16.71
C GLU A 24 1.77 34.22 16.82
N LYS A 25 2.53 33.27 16.28
CA LYS A 25 2.21 31.84 16.32
C LYS A 25 2.84 31.10 17.51
N ARG A 26 3.68 31.75 18.32
CA ARG A 26 4.42 31.11 19.43
C ARG A 26 3.86 31.54 20.78
N ASN A 27 3.81 30.58 21.70
CA ASN A 27 3.42 30.78 23.09
C ASN A 27 4.28 31.92 23.71
N TRP A 28 3.65 32.97 24.25
CA TRP A 28 4.32 34.15 24.83
C TRP A 28 5.35 33.78 25.89
N ASN A 29 5.16 32.63 26.54
CA ASN A 29 6.11 32.04 27.49
C ASN A 29 7.49 31.80 26.86
N TYR A 30 7.57 31.29 25.63
CA TYR A 30 8.85 31.07 24.95
C TYR A 30 9.58 32.39 24.64
N VAL A 31 8.83 33.45 24.36
CA VAL A 31 9.38 34.79 24.10
C VAL A 31 9.97 35.37 25.37
N ALA A 32 9.26 35.23 26.49
CA ALA A 32 9.73 35.66 27.80
C ALA A 32 11.03 34.93 28.22
N ILE A 33 11.10 33.61 28.02
CA ILE A 33 12.29 32.82 28.36
C ILE A 33 13.51 33.24 27.51
N ILE A 34 13.32 33.50 26.22
CA ILE A 34 14.39 34.00 25.34
C ILE A 34 14.89 35.38 25.79
N ALA A 35 13.99 36.26 26.22
CA ALA A 35 14.36 37.57 26.75
C ALA A 35 15.18 37.46 28.05
N ILE A 36 14.85 36.50 28.93
CA ILE A 36 15.61 36.22 30.16
C ILE A 36 17.04 35.72 29.83
N ILE A 37 17.18 34.83 28.85
CA ILE A 37 18.50 34.37 28.38
C ILE A 37 19.34 35.54 27.89
N PHE A 38 18.73 36.45 27.11
CA PHE A 38 19.41 37.64 26.62
C PHE A 38 19.82 38.58 27.76
N GLY A 39 18.95 38.78 28.76
CA GLY A 39 19.28 39.53 29.98
C GLY A 39 20.47 38.94 30.74
N GLY A 40 20.50 37.62 30.92
CA GLY A 40 21.64 36.92 31.53
C GLY A 40 22.92 37.09 30.71
N ALA A 41 22.85 37.00 29.38
CA ALA A 41 23.99 37.22 28.49
C ALA A 41 24.54 38.66 28.56
N VAL A 42 23.65 39.65 28.69
CA VAL A 42 24.04 41.05 28.91
C VAL A 42 24.75 41.21 30.26
N VAL A 43 24.29 40.57 31.33
CA VAL A 43 24.96 40.59 32.65
C VAL A 43 26.36 39.97 32.57
N VAL A 44 26.52 38.85 31.87
CA VAL A 44 27.84 38.25 31.63
C VAL A 44 28.72 39.19 30.80
N TYR A 45 28.18 39.80 29.75
CA TYR A 45 28.94 40.71 28.88
C TYR A 45 29.41 41.98 29.61
N THR A 46 28.53 42.60 30.41
CA THR A 46 28.88 43.81 31.18
C THR A 46 29.85 43.51 32.32
N SER A 47 29.87 42.27 32.83
CA SER A 47 30.85 41.85 33.84
C SER A 47 32.31 41.95 33.37
N CYS A 48 32.57 41.85 32.06
CA CYS A 48 33.90 42.02 31.48
C CYS A 48 34.49 43.43 31.67
N TRP A 49 33.66 44.42 32.01
CA TRP A 49 34.06 45.82 32.21
C TRP A 49 34.28 46.17 33.69
N ILE A 50 34.11 45.20 34.60
CA ILE A 50 34.30 45.38 36.05
C ILE A 50 35.76 45.07 36.41
N ASN A 51 36.46 46.06 36.98
CA ASN A 51 37.87 45.92 37.39
C ASN A 51 38.05 45.13 38.70
N ASP A 52 37.05 45.11 39.57
CA ASP A 52 37.06 44.37 40.85
C ASP A 52 36.79 42.88 40.61
N SER A 53 37.75 42.02 40.97
CA SER A 53 37.69 40.58 40.72
C SER A 53 36.52 39.90 41.40
N ASP A 54 36.16 40.33 42.62
CA ASP A 54 35.11 39.68 43.40
C ASP A 54 33.73 40.04 42.85
N ARG A 55 33.54 41.31 42.51
CA ARG A 55 32.30 41.79 41.86
C ARG A 55 32.12 41.18 40.47
N ARG A 56 33.20 41.01 39.71
CA ARG A 56 33.17 40.34 38.41
C ARG A 56 32.74 38.88 38.53
N ASN A 57 33.31 38.13 39.47
CA ASN A 57 32.96 36.72 39.68
C ASN A 57 31.50 36.55 40.13
N ILE A 58 30.98 37.45 40.98
CA ILE A 58 29.57 37.48 41.37
C ILE A 58 28.67 37.74 40.15
N ALA A 59 29.01 38.75 39.32
CA ALA A 59 28.22 39.09 38.14
C ALA A 59 28.23 37.96 37.08
N VAL A 60 29.38 37.33 36.84
CA VAL A 60 29.48 36.15 35.97
C VAL A 60 28.63 35.02 36.53
N GLY A 61 28.74 34.70 37.82
CA GLY A 61 27.95 33.64 38.47
C GLY A 61 26.44 33.85 38.35
N ILE A 62 25.97 35.09 38.58
CA ILE A 62 24.56 35.47 38.41
C ILE A 62 24.13 35.34 36.95
N GLY A 63 24.90 35.91 36.01
CA GLY A 63 24.59 35.86 34.59
C GLY A 63 24.55 34.43 34.06
N THR A 64 25.53 33.60 34.41
CA THR A 64 25.55 32.18 34.06
C THR A 64 24.39 31.43 34.69
N GLY A 65 24.05 31.69 35.96
CA GLY A 65 22.94 31.05 36.66
C GLY A 65 21.56 31.37 36.06
N ILE A 66 21.37 32.62 35.61
CA ILE A 66 20.17 33.06 34.88
C ILE A 66 20.08 32.32 33.54
N ILE A 67 21.18 32.27 32.78
CA ILE A 67 21.23 31.60 31.47
C ILE A 67 20.97 30.09 31.64
N THR A 68 21.66 29.41 32.56
CA THR A 68 21.51 27.97 32.76
C THR A 68 20.11 27.60 33.19
N SER A 69 19.53 28.36 34.13
CA SER A 69 18.16 28.13 34.61
C SER A 69 17.14 28.32 33.49
N ALA A 70 17.26 29.41 32.72
CA ALA A 70 16.36 29.68 31.61
C ALA A 70 16.48 28.65 30.48
N LEU A 71 17.70 28.16 30.19
CA LEU A 71 17.94 27.08 29.22
C LEU A 71 17.30 25.77 29.67
N VAL A 72 17.44 25.39 30.95
CA VAL A 72 16.81 24.18 31.50
C VAL A 72 15.29 24.27 31.40
N THR A 73 14.69 25.42 31.77
CA THR A 73 13.25 25.65 31.65
C THR A 73 12.79 25.54 30.20
N LEU A 74 13.48 26.20 29.25
CA LEU A 74 13.16 26.13 27.82
C LEU A 74 13.22 24.68 27.29
N TYR A 75 14.24 23.93 27.70
CA TYR A 75 14.41 22.54 27.31
C TYR A 75 13.27 21.65 27.83
N LEU A 76 12.90 21.78 29.10
CA LEU A 76 11.79 21.04 29.71
C LEU A 76 10.45 21.38 29.06
N GLU A 77 10.18 22.66 28.78
CA GLU A 77 8.94 23.07 28.10
C GLU A 77 8.85 22.49 26.67
N ILE A 78 9.96 22.48 25.92
CA ILE A 78 9.98 21.88 24.58
C ILE A 78 9.68 20.38 24.66
N ILE A 79 10.32 19.66 25.59
CA ILE A 79 10.09 18.23 25.77
C ILE A 79 8.65 17.96 26.20
N ASN A 80 8.14 18.69 27.20
CA ASN A 80 6.77 18.52 27.67
C ASN A 80 5.76 18.80 26.55
N ALA A 81 5.94 19.88 25.79
CA ALA A 81 5.07 20.20 24.65
C ALA A 81 5.13 19.10 23.57
N GLN A 82 6.29 18.50 23.30
CA GLN A 82 6.40 17.37 22.39
C GLN A 82 5.68 16.12 22.93
N ILE A 83 5.83 15.82 24.21
CA ILE A 83 5.16 14.69 24.87
C ILE A 83 3.65 14.88 24.85
N GLU A 84 3.15 16.07 25.19
CA GLU A 84 1.73 16.41 25.14
C GLU A 84 1.16 16.28 23.74
N ARG A 85 1.85 16.80 22.72
CA ARG A 85 1.43 16.62 21.31
C ARG A 85 1.35 15.15 20.92
N LYS A 86 2.34 14.33 21.31
CA LYS A 86 2.32 12.88 21.04
C LYS A 86 1.17 12.19 21.77
N LYS A 87 0.93 12.54 23.03
CA LYS A 87 -0.21 12.03 23.82
C LYS A 87 -1.54 12.39 23.16
N LEU A 88 -1.70 13.65 22.75
CA LEU A 88 -2.90 14.14 22.07
C LEU A 88 -3.13 13.43 20.74
N GLN A 89 -2.10 13.26 19.92
CA GLN A 89 -2.20 12.50 18.67
C GLN A 89 -2.58 11.04 18.91
N LYS A 90 -2.00 10.41 19.93
CA LYS A 90 -2.36 9.03 20.31
C LYS A 90 -3.81 8.95 20.78
N TYR A 91 -4.26 9.92 21.57
CA TYR A 91 -5.63 9.98 22.07
C TYR A 91 -6.63 10.22 20.93
N LYS A 92 -6.35 11.16 20.03
CA LYS A 92 -7.11 11.38 18.79
C LYS A 92 -7.21 10.10 17.98
N LYS A 93 -6.09 9.41 17.74
CA LYS A 93 -6.10 8.13 17.02
C LYS A 93 -6.96 7.08 17.73
N MET A 94 -6.92 7.02 19.06
CA MET A 94 -7.71 6.07 19.85
C MET A 94 -9.22 6.33 19.71
N ILE A 95 -9.65 7.59 19.85
CA ILE A 95 -11.07 7.97 19.71
C ILE A 95 -11.60 7.69 18.31
N PHE A 96 -10.82 8.03 17.28
CA PHE A 96 -11.23 7.86 15.90
C PHE A 96 -10.95 6.46 15.33
N SER A 97 -10.28 5.57 16.09
CA SER A 97 -9.92 4.23 15.59
C SER A 97 -11.13 3.42 15.11
N PRO A 98 -12.24 3.34 15.87
CA PRO A 98 -13.42 2.60 15.42
C PRO A 98 -13.97 3.13 14.09
N LEU A 99 -14.12 4.46 13.97
CA LEU A 99 -14.55 5.09 12.72
C LEU A 99 -13.56 4.80 11.58
N CYS A 100 -12.26 4.87 11.85
CA CYS A 100 -11.20 4.59 10.88
C CYS A 100 -11.29 3.16 10.35
N ASP A 101 -11.51 2.18 11.24
CA ASP A 101 -11.66 0.77 10.85
C ASP A 101 -12.93 0.52 10.03
N SER A 102 -14.06 1.15 10.39
CA SER A 102 -15.30 1.06 9.61
C SER A 102 -15.15 1.71 8.23
N VAL A 103 -14.50 2.87 8.15
CA VAL A 103 -14.15 3.55 6.89
C VAL A 103 -13.30 2.65 6.01
N ARG A 104 -12.25 2.05 6.57
CA ARG A 104 -11.36 1.14 5.84
C ARG A 104 -12.10 -0.04 5.21
N LYS A 105 -12.96 -0.72 5.99
CA LYS A 105 -13.75 -1.86 5.49
C LYS A 105 -14.67 -1.46 4.34
N LEU A 106 -15.47 -0.42 4.53
CA LEU A 106 -16.42 0.00 3.49
C LEU A 106 -15.71 0.54 2.26
N TYR A 107 -14.59 1.26 2.45
CA TYR A 107 -13.77 1.76 1.36
C TYR A 107 -13.33 0.66 0.41
N ILE A 108 -12.82 -0.45 0.95
CA ILE A 108 -12.40 -1.61 0.15
C ILE A 108 -13.57 -2.13 -0.69
N HIS A 109 -14.74 -2.31 -0.09
CA HIS A 109 -15.92 -2.78 -0.82
C HIS A 109 -16.37 -1.81 -1.93
N ILE A 110 -16.45 -0.51 -1.62
CA ILE A 110 -16.87 0.49 -2.60
C ILE A 110 -15.88 0.56 -3.76
N ILE A 111 -14.58 0.65 -3.48
CA ILE A 111 -13.58 0.80 -4.53
C ILE A 111 -13.41 -0.47 -5.36
N LEU A 112 -13.39 -1.65 -4.75
CA LEU A 112 -13.31 -2.89 -5.53
C LEU A 112 -14.49 -2.99 -6.50
N ASN A 113 -15.72 -2.77 -6.03
CA ASN A 113 -16.89 -2.83 -6.91
C ASN A 113 -16.81 -1.80 -8.06
N ILE A 114 -16.40 -0.56 -7.76
CA ILE A 114 -16.28 0.49 -8.79
C ILE A 114 -15.19 0.18 -9.79
N ASP A 115 -13.98 -0.11 -9.31
CA ASP A 115 -12.82 -0.22 -10.16
C ASP A 115 -12.77 -1.56 -10.90
N GLU A 116 -13.29 -2.66 -10.34
CA GLU A 116 -13.49 -3.90 -11.10
C GLU A 116 -14.45 -3.68 -12.27
N TYR A 117 -15.56 -2.97 -12.05
CA TYR A 117 -16.47 -2.59 -13.13
C TYR A 117 -15.76 -1.73 -14.19
N ARG A 118 -14.97 -0.74 -13.79
CA ARG A 118 -14.25 0.14 -14.73
C ARG A 118 -13.14 -0.58 -15.49
N VAL A 119 -12.45 -1.52 -14.86
CA VAL A 119 -11.41 -2.34 -15.50
C VAL A 119 -12.04 -3.26 -16.55
N ARG A 120 -13.10 -3.97 -16.18
CA ARG A 120 -13.76 -4.95 -17.07
C ARG A 120 -14.50 -4.28 -18.23
N GLU A 121 -15.23 -3.20 -17.96
CA GLU A 121 -16.15 -2.61 -18.94
C GLU A 121 -15.60 -1.33 -19.59
N GLU A 122 -14.99 -0.44 -18.83
CA GLU A 122 -14.54 0.86 -19.36
C GLU A 122 -13.07 0.88 -19.79
N LYS A 123 -12.25 -0.10 -19.37
CA LYS A 123 -10.78 -0.13 -19.51
C LYS A 123 -10.12 1.20 -19.09
N LYS A 124 -10.67 1.85 -18.06
CA LYS A 124 -10.25 3.20 -17.62
C LYS A 124 -9.34 3.17 -16.39
N THR A 125 -8.81 4.34 -16.07
CA THR A 125 -8.04 4.62 -14.86
C THR A 125 -8.83 4.31 -13.58
N LEU A 126 -8.11 3.92 -12.52
CA LEU A 126 -8.67 3.55 -11.22
C LEU A 126 -9.06 4.78 -10.38
N PHE A 127 -10.02 4.62 -9.47
CA PHE A 127 -10.39 5.64 -8.48
C PHE A 127 -9.84 5.32 -7.10
N PHE A 128 -8.93 6.16 -6.62
CA PHE A 128 -8.41 6.06 -5.26
C PHE A 128 -8.55 7.37 -4.50
N ILE A 129 -8.94 7.29 -3.23
CA ILE A 129 -8.93 8.42 -2.30
C ILE A 129 -7.68 8.34 -1.40
N PRO A 130 -7.21 9.45 -0.78
CA PRO A 130 -7.77 10.80 -0.88
C PRO A 130 -7.52 11.49 -2.23
N MET A 131 -8.56 12.14 -2.76
CA MET A 131 -8.50 12.96 -3.97
C MET A 131 -8.69 14.43 -3.63
N LYS A 132 -7.87 15.29 -4.26
CA LYS A 132 -8.02 16.75 -4.17
C LYS A 132 -9.29 17.23 -4.88
N GLU A 133 -9.54 16.68 -6.05
CA GLU A 133 -10.69 16.99 -6.91
C GLU A 133 -11.55 15.74 -7.07
N THR A 134 -12.85 15.86 -6.76
CA THR A 134 -13.80 14.74 -6.79
C THR A 134 -14.76 14.82 -7.98
N LYS A 135 -14.44 15.66 -8.97
CA LYS A 135 -15.31 15.91 -10.12
C LYS A 135 -15.47 14.65 -10.98
N GLU A 136 -14.37 13.97 -11.31
CA GLU A 136 -14.39 12.75 -12.12
C GLU A 136 -15.24 11.64 -11.48
N ILE A 137 -15.05 11.40 -10.17
CA ILE A 137 -15.89 10.45 -9.41
C ILE A 137 -17.36 10.87 -9.47
N SER A 138 -17.64 12.15 -9.29
CA SER A 138 -19.03 12.63 -9.27
C SER A 138 -19.69 12.53 -10.62
N ASP A 139 -18.96 12.79 -11.71
CA ASP A 139 -19.46 12.66 -13.07
C ASP A 139 -19.69 11.17 -13.43
N PHE A 140 -18.80 10.27 -12.98
CA PHE A 140 -19.01 8.83 -13.08
C PHE A 140 -20.29 8.37 -12.36
N PHE A 141 -20.48 8.74 -11.10
CA PHE A 141 -21.67 8.32 -10.35
C PHE A 141 -22.97 8.90 -10.91
N LYS A 142 -22.95 10.12 -11.46
CA LYS A 142 -24.10 10.68 -12.19
C LYS A 142 -24.44 9.85 -13.42
N LYS A 143 -23.44 9.51 -14.24
CA LYS A 143 -23.63 8.62 -15.39
C LYS A 143 -24.26 7.29 -14.94
N MET A 144 -23.76 6.69 -13.86
CA MET A 144 -24.30 5.43 -13.35
C MET A 144 -25.73 5.56 -12.81
N GLN A 145 -26.10 6.71 -12.23
CA GLN A 145 -27.46 7.03 -11.76
C GLN A 145 -28.47 7.24 -12.89
N GLU A 146 -28.02 7.68 -14.07
CA GLU A 146 -28.87 7.90 -15.24
C GLU A 146 -29.25 6.59 -15.97
N ILE A 147 -28.60 5.48 -15.64
CA ILE A 147 -28.87 4.18 -16.26
C ILE A 147 -30.26 3.67 -15.86
N ASP A 148 -31.09 3.40 -16.86
CA ASP A 148 -32.38 2.75 -16.65
C ASP A 148 -32.22 1.22 -16.63
N ILE A 149 -31.97 0.66 -15.44
CA ILE A 149 -31.68 -0.77 -15.26
C ILE A 149 -32.81 -1.69 -15.74
N GLU A 150 -34.06 -1.20 -15.79
CA GLU A 150 -35.21 -1.97 -16.28
C GLU A 150 -35.25 -2.08 -17.81
N SER A 151 -34.56 -1.17 -18.51
CA SER A 151 -34.48 -1.18 -19.98
C SER A 151 -33.43 -2.15 -20.54
N ILE A 152 -32.57 -2.70 -19.67
CA ILE A 152 -31.48 -3.61 -20.05
C ILE A 152 -32.04 -5.01 -20.28
N THR A 153 -31.99 -5.46 -21.54
CA THR A 153 -32.47 -6.81 -21.93
C THR A 153 -31.46 -7.90 -21.64
N GLU A 154 -30.17 -7.56 -21.59
CA GLU A 154 -29.10 -8.51 -21.32
C GLU A 154 -28.93 -8.74 -19.82
N GLU A 155 -29.36 -9.91 -19.36
CA GLU A 155 -29.25 -10.34 -17.95
C GLU A 155 -27.81 -10.27 -17.42
N LYS A 156 -26.81 -10.51 -18.28
CA LYS A 156 -25.39 -10.43 -17.92
C LYS A 156 -24.97 -8.99 -17.59
N GLU A 157 -25.40 -8.01 -18.40
CA GLU A 157 -25.10 -6.60 -18.16
C GLU A 157 -25.81 -6.07 -16.92
N LYS A 158 -27.07 -6.49 -16.74
CA LYS A 158 -27.86 -6.14 -15.55
C LYS A 158 -27.17 -6.61 -14.26
N ARG A 159 -26.70 -7.86 -14.21
CA ARG A 159 -25.98 -8.41 -13.05
C ARG A 159 -24.70 -7.64 -12.73
N LYS A 160 -23.93 -7.21 -13.73
CA LYS A 160 -22.72 -6.40 -13.50
C LYS A 160 -23.03 -5.08 -12.78
N LEU A 161 -24.13 -4.43 -13.16
CA LEU A 161 -24.58 -3.18 -12.54
C LEU A 161 -25.14 -3.41 -11.12
N GLU A 162 -25.84 -4.52 -10.92
CA GLU A 162 -26.30 -4.93 -9.59
C GLU A 162 -25.12 -5.25 -8.67
N GLU A 163 -24.12 -6.02 -9.13
CA GLU A 163 -22.89 -6.32 -8.38
C GLU A 163 -22.11 -5.05 -8.04
N PHE A 164 -21.95 -4.15 -9.00
CA PHE A 164 -21.34 -2.83 -8.78
C PHE A 164 -22.01 -2.04 -7.64
N SER A 165 -23.34 -1.98 -7.65
CA SER A 165 -24.10 -1.13 -6.72
C SER A 165 -24.35 -1.78 -5.36
N THR A 166 -24.36 -3.11 -5.28
CA THR A 166 -24.79 -3.85 -4.09
C THR A 166 -23.67 -3.97 -3.06
N ILE A 167 -23.82 -3.24 -1.96
CA ILE A 167 -22.95 -3.36 -0.78
C ILE A 167 -23.83 -3.47 0.45
N SER A 168 -23.45 -4.32 1.40
CA SER A 168 -24.22 -4.54 2.63
C SER A 168 -24.42 -3.24 3.40
N LEU A 169 -25.68 -2.91 3.70
CA LEU A 169 -26.08 -1.74 4.47
C LEU A 169 -25.44 -1.70 5.87
N VAL A 170 -24.99 -2.84 6.39
CA VAL A 170 -24.33 -2.94 7.70
C VAL A 170 -23.07 -2.06 7.75
N TYR A 171 -22.27 -2.06 6.68
CA TYR A 171 -21.03 -1.27 6.63
C TYR A 171 -21.31 0.24 6.68
N PHE A 172 -22.34 0.70 5.95
CA PHE A 172 -22.75 2.11 5.97
C PHE A 172 -23.30 2.52 7.34
N LYS A 173 -24.15 1.68 7.93
CA LYS A 173 -24.72 1.90 9.27
C LYS A 173 -23.61 1.95 10.34
N GLU A 174 -22.59 1.11 10.22
CA GLU A 174 -21.43 1.11 11.13
C GLU A 174 -20.71 2.46 11.10
N ILE A 175 -20.36 2.98 9.91
CA ILE A 175 -19.70 4.29 9.79
C ILE A 175 -20.55 5.41 10.37
N ILE A 176 -21.84 5.46 10.02
CA ILE A 176 -22.76 6.50 10.51
C ILE A 176 -22.88 6.45 12.04
N SER A 177 -23.00 5.24 12.60
CA SER A 177 -23.08 5.05 14.04
C SER A 177 -21.79 5.47 14.75
N GLN A 178 -20.62 5.08 14.24
CA GLN A 178 -19.33 5.50 14.80
C GLN A 178 -19.14 7.01 14.70
N TYR A 179 -19.59 7.61 13.61
CA TYR A 179 -19.51 9.05 13.38
C TYR A 179 -20.38 9.85 14.35
N GLU A 180 -21.63 9.45 14.55
CA GLU A 180 -22.57 10.11 15.48
C GLU A 180 -22.23 9.88 16.94
N GLY A 181 -21.57 8.76 17.25
CA GLY A 181 -21.06 8.49 18.58
C GLY A 181 -19.91 9.42 19.02
N LEU A 182 -19.36 10.24 18.11
CA LEU A 182 -18.25 11.15 18.43
C LEU A 182 -18.76 12.39 19.18
N PRO A 183 -18.23 12.69 20.39
CA PRO A 183 -18.63 13.86 21.16
C PRO A 183 -17.92 15.12 20.65
N PHE A 184 -18.29 15.61 19.47
CA PHE A 184 -17.59 16.70 18.77
C PHE A 184 -17.40 17.96 19.62
N GLU A 185 -18.40 18.38 20.41
CA GLU A 185 -18.28 19.52 21.32
C GLU A 185 -17.17 19.31 22.36
N SER A 186 -17.12 18.13 23.00
CA SER A 186 -16.08 17.79 23.96
C SER A 186 -14.71 17.72 23.30
N LEU A 187 -14.62 17.13 22.10
CA LEU A 187 -13.37 17.03 21.36
C LEU A 187 -12.79 18.40 21.00
N LEU A 188 -13.65 19.38 20.70
CA LEU A 188 -13.25 20.76 20.44
C LEU A 188 -12.81 21.46 21.73
N LEU A 189 -13.58 21.33 22.82
CA LEU A 189 -13.25 21.91 24.12
C LEU A 189 -11.90 21.41 24.66
N ASP A 190 -11.63 20.12 24.49
CA ASP A 190 -10.37 19.48 24.92
C ASP A 190 -9.22 19.73 23.93
N ASN A 191 -9.41 20.55 22.89
CA ASN A 191 -8.45 20.85 21.82
C ASN A 191 -7.90 19.60 21.10
N ILE A 192 -8.68 18.52 21.05
CA ILE A 192 -8.33 17.27 20.35
C ILE A 192 -8.52 17.46 18.85
N ILE A 193 -9.60 18.15 18.47
CA ILE A 193 -9.84 18.62 17.11
C ILE A 193 -9.77 20.15 17.06
N THR A 194 -9.40 20.68 15.90
CA THR A 194 -9.39 22.12 15.65
C THR A 194 -10.80 22.64 15.33
N GLN A 195 -11.01 23.95 15.42
CA GLN A 195 -12.27 24.57 14.99
C GLN A 195 -12.59 24.27 13.52
N GLU A 196 -11.57 24.30 12.64
CA GLU A 196 -11.72 23.97 11.23
C GLU A 196 -12.18 22.52 11.03
N GLU A 197 -11.60 21.57 11.78
CA GLU A 197 -12.04 20.17 11.74
C GLU A 197 -13.48 20.01 12.25
N TYR A 198 -13.86 20.72 13.31
CA TYR A 198 -15.20 20.71 13.86
C TYR A 198 -16.24 21.24 12.87
N ASP A 199 -16.01 22.42 12.29
CA ASP A 199 -16.92 23.05 11.32
C ASP A 199 -17.09 22.16 10.08
N ASN A 200 -16.01 21.46 9.71
CA ASN A 200 -16.02 20.52 8.60
C ASN A 200 -16.82 19.25 8.87
N LEU A 201 -17.00 18.86 10.13
CA LEU A 201 -17.69 17.63 10.52
C LEU A 201 -19.14 17.89 10.92
N LYS A 202 -19.40 18.83 11.83
CA LYS A 202 -20.68 18.98 12.52
C LYS A 202 -21.90 19.13 11.59
N HIS A 203 -21.74 19.73 10.41
CA HIS A 203 -22.84 20.03 9.50
C HIS A 203 -22.75 19.30 8.16
N PHE A 204 -22.20 18.08 8.14
CA PHE A 204 -22.00 17.39 6.88
C PHE A 204 -23.31 16.81 6.30
N THR A 205 -23.85 17.52 5.30
CA THR A 205 -25.11 17.20 4.63
C THR A 205 -25.13 15.81 4.00
N LEU A 206 -24.01 15.31 3.48
CA LEU A 206 -23.97 13.99 2.84
C LEU A 206 -24.29 12.85 3.82
N ILE A 207 -23.99 12.98 5.11
CA ILE A 207 -24.36 11.94 6.10
C ILE A 207 -25.88 11.86 6.23
N ASN A 208 -26.58 12.99 6.22
CA ASN A 208 -28.03 13.02 6.26
C ASN A 208 -28.63 12.41 4.98
N GLU A 209 -28.01 12.65 3.82
CA GLU A 209 -28.42 11.99 2.57
C GLU A 209 -28.17 10.48 2.61
N CYS A 210 -27.01 10.03 3.10
CA CYS A 210 -26.74 8.60 3.29
C CYS A 210 -27.80 7.93 4.19
N LYS A 211 -28.21 8.58 5.28
CA LYS A 211 -29.29 8.07 6.15
C LYS A 211 -30.61 7.90 5.41
N LYS A 212 -31.00 8.89 4.59
CA LYS A 212 -32.22 8.81 3.78
C LYS A 212 -32.15 7.62 2.84
N CYS A 213 -31.04 7.45 2.14
CA CYS A 213 -30.84 6.30 1.25
C CYS A 213 -30.90 4.98 1.99
N ILE A 214 -30.26 4.86 3.17
CA ILE A 214 -30.30 3.64 3.97
C ILE A 214 -31.73 3.33 4.45
N HIS A 215 -32.50 4.35 4.83
CA HIS A 215 -33.90 4.18 5.21
C HIS A 215 -34.71 3.67 4.02
N MET A 216 -34.59 4.30 2.85
CA MET A 216 -35.24 3.87 1.61
C MET A 216 -34.87 2.42 1.27
N LEU A 217 -33.58 2.08 1.24
CA LEU A 217 -33.10 0.73 0.94
C LEU A 217 -33.47 -0.32 2.00
N SER A 218 -33.89 0.10 3.20
CA SER A 218 -34.42 -0.84 4.22
C SER A 218 -35.90 -1.17 3.98
N ASP A 219 -36.62 -0.40 3.15
CA ASP A 219 -38.00 -0.70 2.77
C ASP A 219 -38.04 -1.72 1.62
N ASN A 220 -38.63 -2.89 1.89
CA ASN A 220 -38.67 -4.00 0.94
C ASN A 220 -39.53 -3.75 -0.32
N ASN A 221 -40.31 -2.65 -0.34
CA ASN A 221 -41.32 -2.38 -1.38
C ASN A 221 -40.81 -1.53 -2.55
N MET A 222 -39.52 -1.20 -2.62
CA MET A 222 -38.98 -0.38 -3.71
C MET A 222 -38.90 -1.16 -5.03
N LEU A 223 -39.16 -0.47 -6.14
CA LEU A 223 -38.87 -0.97 -7.50
C LEU A 223 -37.36 -1.15 -7.67
N ASP A 224 -36.96 -2.09 -8.54
CA ASP A 224 -35.54 -2.43 -8.72
C ASP A 224 -34.73 -1.26 -9.29
N LYS A 225 -35.33 -0.45 -10.16
CA LYS A 225 -34.75 0.83 -10.62
C LYS A 225 -34.44 1.79 -9.49
N ASP A 226 -35.39 1.99 -8.58
CA ASP A 226 -35.22 2.91 -7.45
C ASP A 226 -34.20 2.37 -6.45
N LYS A 227 -34.15 1.04 -6.24
CA LYS A 227 -33.13 0.39 -5.42
C LYS A 227 -31.73 0.58 -5.99
N TYR A 228 -31.56 0.37 -7.29
CA TYR A 228 -30.29 0.58 -7.98
C TYR A 228 -29.85 2.05 -7.86
N TYR A 229 -30.70 2.99 -8.25
CA TYR A 229 -30.41 4.42 -8.15
C TYR A 229 -30.01 4.82 -6.72
N THR A 230 -30.77 4.37 -5.73
CA THR A 230 -30.52 4.71 -4.32
C THR A 230 -29.22 4.10 -3.80
N SER A 231 -28.88 2.87 -4.22
CA SER A 231 -27.62 2.20 -3.87
C SER A 231 -26.42 2.93 -4.48
N VAL A 232 -26.49 3.30 -5.77
CA VAL A 232 -25.44 4.07 -6.44
C VAL A 232 -25.26 5.45 -5.79
N HIS A 233 -26.36 6.12 -5.44
CA HIS A 233 -26.31 7.39 -4.73
C HIS A 233 -25.71 7.27 -3.32
N LEU A 234 -26.04 6.21 -2.58
CA LEU A 234 -25.46 5.93 -1.28
C LEU A 234 -23.95 5.71 -1.37
N ASN A 235 -23.49 4.91 -2.33
CA ASN A 235 -22.06 4.65 -2.58
C ASN A 235 -21.32 5.97 -2.88
N HIS A 236 -21.89 6.82 -3.74
CA HIS A 236 -21.32 8.12 -4.08
C HIS A 236 -21.16 9.03 -2.86
N CYS A 237 -22.25 9.26 -2.12
CA CYS A 237 -22.25 10.12 -0.94
C CYS A 237 -21.28 9.62 0.13
N MET A 238 -21.24 8.31 0.36
CA MET A 238 -20.35 7.72 1.36
C MET A 238 -18.88 7.79 0.93
N LEU A 239 -18.57 7.60 -0.35
CA LEU A 239 -17.20 7.74 -0.85
C LEU A 239 -16.70 9.18 -0.70
N LEU A 240 -17.54 10.18 -0.98
CA LEU A 240 -17.22 11.58 -0.76
C LEU A 240 -16.99 11.90 0.73
N PHE A 241 -17.79 11.30 1.61
CA PHE A 241 -17.60 11.42 3.06
C PHE A 241 -16.24 10.84 3.50
N MET A 242 -15.93 9.62 3.07
CA MET A 242 -14.64 8.98 3.37
C MET A 242 -13.46 9.78 2.82
N ASN A 243 -13.58 10.35 1.62
CA ASN A 243 -12.56 11.22 1.04
C ASN A 243 -12.29 12.45 1.92
N ARG A 244 -13.35 13.06 2.46
CA ARG A 244 -13.22 14.20 3.38
C ARG A 244 -12.52 13.79 4.68
N LEU A 245 -12.91 12.66 5.26
CA LEU A 245 -12.26 12.12 6.47
C LEU A 245 -10.78 11.87 6.25
N ALA A 246 -10.41 11.24 5.13
CA ALA A 246 -9.03 10.97 4.74
C ALA A 246 -8.20 12.26 4.63
N ARG A 247 -8.74 13.28 3.94
CA ARG A 247 -8.06 14.58 3.75
C ARG A 247 -7.85 15.35 5.05
N MET A 248 -8.75 15.19 6.00
CA MET A 248 -8.71 15.90 7.28
C MET A 248 -7.83 15.17 8.29
N PHE A 249 -7.85 13.84 8.28
CA PHE A 249 -7.14 13.01 9.24
C PHE A 249 -6.08 12.15 8.56
N ARG A 250 -4.82 12.57 8.69
CA ARG A 250 -3.64 11.86 8.13
C ARG A 250 -3.59 10.36 8.48
N PHE A 251 -4.05 9.97 9.66
CA PHE A 251 -4.02 8.55 10.04
C PHE A 251 -5.03 7.70 9.25
N ILE A 252 -6.14 8.30 8.79
CA ILE A 252 -7.11 7.65 7.90
C ILE A 252 -6.53 7.57 6.49
N GLU A 253 -5.96 8.67 5.98
CA GLU A 253 -5.24 8.70 4.70
C GLU A 253 -4.19 7.59 4.60
N VAL A 254 -3.30 7.47 5.60
CA VAL A 254 -2.24 6.44 5.59
C VAL A 254 -2.80 5.01 5.57
N GLN A 255 -3.94 4.76 6.24
CA GLN A 255 -4.57 3.45 6.18
C GLN A 255 -5.17 3.16 4.80
N ILE A 256 -5.87 4.14 4.23
CA ILE A 256 -6.46 4.02 2.90
C ILE A 256 -5.39 3.84 1.82
N GLU A 257 -4.28 4.58 1.90
CA GLU A 257 -3.14 4.42 0.97
C GLU A 257 -2.56 3.01 0.99
N ALA A 258 -2.52 2.37 2.16
CA ALA A 258 -2.08 0.98 2.26
C ALA A 258 -3.03 0.03 1.52
N GLU A 259 -4.35 0.23 1.67
CA GLU A 259 -5.35 -0.57 0.95
C GLU A 259 -5.30 -0.28 -0.56
N ASN A 260 -5.10 0.97 -1.00
CA ASN A 260 -4.96 1.32 -2.42
C ASN A 260 -3.86 0.53 -3.12
N LYS A 261 -2.74 0.30 -2.44
CA LYS A 261 -1.63 -0.47 -3.00
C LYS A 261 -2.03 -1.93 -3.24
N TRP A 262 -2.72 -2.54 -2.28
CA TRP A 262 -3.21 -3.90 -2.42
C TRP A 262 -4.30 -4.00 -3.49
N ILE A 263 -5.30 -3.11 -3.45
CA ILE A 263 -6.40 -3.03 -4.43
C ILE A 263 -5.84 -2.88 -5.85
N LYS A 264 -4.88 -1.97 -6.06
CA LYS A 264 -4.24 -1.80 -7.36
C LYS A 264 -3.63 -3.10 -7.87
N THR A 265 -2.89 -3.81 -7.03
CA THR A 265 -2.25 -5.08 -7.41
C THR A 265 -3.29 -6.13 -7.81
N HIS A 266 -4.40 -6.21 -7.06
CA HIS A 266 -5.52 -7.10 -7.38
C HIS A 266 -6.20 -6.75 -8.71
N LEU A 267 -6.42 -5.46 -8.96
CA LEU A 267 -7.04 -4.97 -10.20
C LEU A 267 -6.12 -5.11 -11.42
N ASP A 268 -4.80 -4.94 -11.24
CA ASP A 268 -3.81 -5.18 -12.29
C ASP A 268 -3.84 -6.67 -12.71
N ASP A 269 -4.02 -7.59 -11.75
CA ASP A 269 -4.16 -9.03 -12.02
C ASP A 269 -5.48 -9.37 -12.73
N ILE A 270 -6.59 -8.76 -12.32
CA ILE A 270 -7.87 -8.86 -13.04
C ILE A 270 -7.74 -8.34 -14.47
N TYR A 271 -7.14 -7.16 -14.65
CA TYR A 271 -6.96 -6.58 -15.97
C TYR A 271 -6.12 -7.50 -16.86
N TYR A 272 -5.00 -8.00 -16.36
CA TYR A 272 -4.13 -8.89 -17.12
C TYR A 272 -4.87 -10.18 -17.52
N ASN A 273 -5.45 -10.87 -16.54
CA ASN A 273 -6.01 -12.22 -16.74
C ASN A 273 -7.35 -12.21 -17.46
N GLU A 274 -8.20 -11.19 -17.26
CA GLU A 274 -9.58 -11.17 -17.77
C GLU A 274 -9.77 -10.24 -18.97
N VAL A 275 -8.91 -9.23 -19.14
CA VAL A 275 -9.09 -8.20 -20.18
C VAL A 275 -7.97 -8.23 -21.22
N TYR A 276 -6.72 -8.20 -20.78
CA TYR A 276 -5.56 -8.08 -21.67
C TYR A 276 -5.31 -9.36 -22.47
N LEU A 277 -5.30 -10.53 -21.83
CA LEU A 277 -5.08 -11.82 -22.53
C LEU A 277 -6.10 -12.11 -23.64
N PHE A 278 -7.28 -11.49 -23.58
CA PHE A 278 -8.35 -11.65 -24.56
C PHE A 278 -8.51 -10.42 -25.47
N SER A 279 -7.55 -9.49 -25.45
CA SER A 279 -7.56 -8.29 -26.28
C SER A 279 -6.89 -8.52 -27.63
N ASP A 280 -7.35 -7.80 -28.65
CA ASP A 280 -6.72 -7.81 -29.98
C ASP A 280 -5.25 -7.35 -29.93
N GLU A 281 -4.94 -6.41 -29.02
CA GLU A 281 -3.57 -5.93 -28.77
C GLU A 281 -2.63 -7.06 -28.33
N TYR A 282 -3.09 -7.95 -27.45
CA TYR A 282 -2.31 -9.11 -27.05
C TYR A 282 -2.08 -10.07 -28.22
N VAL A 283 -3.11 -10.33 -29.02
CA VAL A 283 -2.99 -11.19 -30.21
C VAL A 283 -2.01 -10.61 -31.21
N GLU A 284 -2.05 -9.29 -31.45
CA GLU A 284 -1.15 -8.59 -32.36
C GLU A 284 0.30 -8.64 -31.87
N GLN A 285 0.57 -8.35 -30.59
CA GLN A 285 1.92 -8.48 -30.02
C GLN A 285 2.46 -9.92 -30.08
N TRP A 286 1.60 -10.92 -29.89
CA TRP A 286 2.00 -12.31 -30.03
C TRP A 286 2.29 -12.69 -31.48
N ALA A 287 1.51 -12.18 -32.44
CA ALA A 287 1.77 -12.35 -33.86
C ALA A 287 3.10 -11.69 -34.25
N GLU A 288 3.34 -10.44 -33.84
CA GLU A 288 4.62 -9.74 -34.10
C GLU A 288 5.81 -10.48 -33.48
N ARG A 289 5.68 -10.98 -32.25
CA ARG A 289 6.73 -11.78 -31.61
C ARG A 289 6.97 -13.09 -32.37
N ALA A 290 5.91 -13.78 -32.78
CA ALA A 290 6.02 -15.02 -33.54
C ALA A 290 6.65 -14.79 -34.93
N GLU A 291 6.33 -13.68 -35.60
CA GLU A 291 6.97 -13.27 -36.85
C GLU A 291 8.45 -12.94 -36.65
N ALA A 292 8.78 -12.15 -35.62
CA ALA A 292 10.17 -11.82 -35.30
C ALA A 292 10.99 -13.07 -34.90
N GLU A 293 10.39 -14.00 -34.15
CA GLU A 293 11.01 -15.29 -33.83
C GLU A 293 11.21 -16.12 -35.11
N ALA A 294 10.21 -16.19 -35.99
CA ALA A 294 10.32 -16.91 -37.26
C ALA A 294 11.39 -16.32 -38.19
N GLU A 295 11.49 -14.98 -38.28
CA GLU A 295 12.55 -14.28 -39.01
C GLU A 295 13.92 -14.59 -38.40
N TYR A 296 14.05 -14.50 -37.07
CA TYR A 296 15.29 -14.83 -36.36
C TYR A 296 15.75 -16.27 -36.64
N TYR A 297 14.86 -17.25 -36.59
CA TYR A 297 15.21 -18.64 -36.89
C TYR A 297 15.45 -18.92 -38.38
N ALA A 298 14.80 -18.17 -39.28
CA ALA A 298 15.08 -18.24 -40.72
C ALA A 298 16.48 -17.67 -41.05
N GLU A 299 16.90 -16.62 -40.33
CA GLU A 299 18.23 -16.03 -40.45
C GLU A 299 19.32 -16.80 -39.70
N HIS A 300 18.96 -17.54 -38.64
CA HIS A 300 19.87 -18.32 -37.79
C HIS A 300 19.42 -19.79 -37.74
N PRO A 301 19.47 -20.52 -38.87
CA PRO A 301 19.07 -21.92 -38.92
C PRO A 301 19.92 -22.82 -38.02
N GLU A 302 21.15 -22.43 -37.65
CA GLU A 302 21.93 -23.10 -36.61
C GLU A 302 21.33 -23.02 -35.20
N ALA A 303 20.49 -22.01 -34.90
CA ALA A 303 19.73 -21.95 -33.64
C ALA A 303 18.51 -22.87 -33.65
N PHE A 304 18.12 -23.34 -34.84
CA PHE A 304 17.10 -24.36 -35.08
C PHE A 304 17.71 -25.76 -35.24
N GLU A 305 19.03 -25.93 -35.04
CA GLU A 305 19.60 -27.26 -34.87
C GLU A 305 18.93 -27.89 -33.64
N ASP A 306 17.96 -28.78 -33.90
CA ASP A 306 17.73 -29.94 -33.06
C ASP A 306 19.14 -30.41 -32.68
N MET A 307 19.56 -30.19 -31.42
CA MET A 307 20.78 -30.82 -30.93
C MET A 307 20.59 -32.28 -31.29
N GLU A 308 21.38 -32.81 -32.23
CA GLU A 308 21.34 -34.23 -32.56
C GLU A 308 21.53 -34.95 -31.22
N GLU A 309 20.44 -35.48 -30.66
CA GLU A 309 20.48 -36.15 -29.37
C GLU A 309 21.60 -37.16 -29.47
N SER A 310 22.63 -36.95 -28.67
CA SER A 310 23.75 -37.87 -28.69
C SER A 310 23.22 -39.26 -28.32
N GLU A 311 23.89 -40.31 -28.79
CA GLU A 311 23.50 -41.67 -28.39
C GLU A 311 23.47 -41.84 -26.86
N GLU A 312 24.22 -41.01 -26.12
CA GLU A 312 24.21 -40.91 -24.66
C GLU A 312 22.92 -40.27 -24.11
N ASP A 313 22.40 -39.22 -24.74
CA ASP A 313 21.15 -38.55 -24.33
C ASP A 313 19.93 -39.48 -24.51
N ARG A 314 19.86 -40.19 -25.63
CA ARG A 314 18.81 -41.21 -25.87
C ARG A 314 18.89 -42.36 -24.89
N LEU A 315 20.10 -42.78 -24.53
CA LEU A 315 20.31 -43.82 -23.53
C LEU A 315 19.90 -43.32 -22.14
N PHE A 316 20.22 -42.08 -21.80
CA PHE A 316 19.84 -41.44 -20.55
C PHE A 316 18.31 -41.35 -20.41
N GLU A 317 17.61 -40.86 -21.43
CA GLU A 317 16.16 -40.72 -21.43
C GLU A 317 15.47 -42.08 -21.27
N LYS A 318 15.91 -43.08 -22.04
CA LYS A 318 15.39 -44.45 -21.94
C LYS A 318 15.58 -45.09 -20.56
N ILE A 319 16.70 -44.82 -19.89
CA ILE A 319 16.94 -45.29 -18.52
C ILE A 319 16.05 -44.52 -17.53
N ASN A 320 15.89 -43.21 -17.72
CA ASN A 320 15.05 -42.37 -16.87
C ASN A 320 13.58 -42.81 -16.97
N GLU A 321 13.04 -42.96 -18.18
CA GLU A 321 11.69 -43.47 -18.40
C GLU A 321 11.48 -44.85 -17.75
N ALA A 322 12.44 -45.77 -17.89
CA ALA A 322 12.37 -47.09 -17.27
C ALA A 322 12.42 -47.03 -15.74
N ILE A 323 13.15 -46.07 -15.14
CA ILE A 323 13.12 -45.81 -13.70
C ILE A 323 11.72 -45.37 -13.27
N TRP A 324 11.11 -44.40 -13.98
CA TRP A 324 9.77 -43.90 -13.69
C TRP A 324 8.69 -44.97 -13.88
N ALA A 325 8.82 -45.82 -14.89
CA ALA A 325 7.91 -46.92 -15.17
C ALA A 325 8.11 -48.15 -14.26
N GLY A 326 9.19 -48.19 -13.49
CA GLY A 326 9.53 -49.37 -12.67
C GLY A 326 10.04 -50.57 -13.49
N ASP A 327 10.45 -50.37 -14.74
CA ASP A 327 10.85 -51.44 -15.67
C ASP A 327 12.31 -51.84 -15.49
N VAL A 328 12.51 -52.80 -14.59
CA VAL A 328 13.81 -53.40 -14.25
C VAL A 328 14.50 -54.05 -15.46
N GLU A 329 13.75 -54.67 -16.38
CA GLU A 329 14.31 -55.43 -17.49
C GLU A 329 14.89 -54.53 -18.58
N THR A 330 14.24 -53.40 -18.84
CA THR A 330 14.76 -52.38 -19.77
C THR A 330 16.05 -51.74 -19.23
N ILE A 331 16.12 -51.45 -17.92
CA ILE A 331 17.35 -50.95 -17.28
C ILE A 331 18.49 -51.96 -17.40
N LYS A 332 18.22 -53.26 -17.22
CA LYS A 332 19.24 -54.32 -17.40
C LYS A 332 19.80 -54.36 -18.83
N LYS A 333 18.94 -54.22 -19.84
CA LYS A 333 19.34 -54.23 -21.26
C LYS A 333 20.16 -53.00 -21.65
N CYS A 334 19.88 -51.85 -21.03
CA CYS A 334 20.62 -50.60 -21.25
C CYS A 334 21.95 -50.56 -20.47
N PHE A 335 22.08 -51.29 -19.37
CA PHE A 335 23.27 -51.27 -18.50
C PHE A 335 24.62 -51.51 -19.20
N PRO A 336 24.74 -52.44 -20.17
CA PRO A 336 25.98 -52.64 -20.92
C PRO A 336 26.39 -51.41 -21.74
N GLN A 337 25.42 -50.63 -22.22
CA GLN A 337 25.62 -49.48 -23.12
C GLN A 337 26.06 -48.21 -22.38
N ILE A 338 25.85 -48.15 -21.06
CA ILE A 338 26.25 -47.00 -20.23
C ILE A 338 27.77 -46.83 -20.27
N ASP A 339 28.32 -45.64 -20.47
CA ASP A 339 29.75 -45.42 -20.21
C ASP A 339 30.03 -45.49 -18.70
N LYS A 340 31.07 -46.23 -18.32
CA LYS A 340 31.54 -46.31 -16.93
C LYS A 340 31.96 -44.93 -16.37
N ASN A 341 32.38 -44.01 -17.23
CA ASN A 341 32.78 -42.67 -16.82
C ASN A 341 31.62 -41.67 -16.75
N ASP A 342 30.43 -42.04 -17.25
CA ASP A 342 29.24 -41.20 -17.18
C ASP A 342 28.71 -41.17 -15.74
N LYS A 343 28.83 -40.00 -15.12
CA LYS A 343 28.38 -39.74 -13.76
C LYS A 343 26.91 -39.34 -13.68
N GLN A 344 26.28 -38.99 -14.79
CA GLN A 344 24.89 -38.55 -14.87
C GLN A 344 23.94 -39.74 -14.70
N ILE A 345 24.10 -40.80 -15.51
CA ILE A 345 23.32 -42.04 -15.35
C ILE A 345 23.61 -42.69 -13.99
N GLN A 346 24.87 -42.67 -13.53
CA GLN A 346 25.23 -43.16 -12.21
C GLN A 346 24.46 -42.43 -11.09
N ALA A 347 24.34 -41.10 -11.19
CA ALA A 347 23.61 -40.31 -10.21
C ALA A 347 22.12 -40.68 -10.21
N GLU A 348 21.47 -40.75 -11.38
CA GLU A 348 20.04 -41.11 -11.50
C GLU A 348 19.71 -42.46 -10.90
N LEU A 349 20.54 -43.48 -11.15
CA LEU A 349 20.35 -44.80 -10.55
C LEU A 349 20.48 -44.79 -9.02
N THR A 350 21.12 -43.78 -8.41
CA THR A 350 21.26 -43.63 -6.96
C THR A 350 20.24 -42.69 -6.31
N TRP A 351 19.41 -42.00 -7.10
CA TRP A 351 18.35 -41.14 -6.58
C TRP A 351 17.23 -41.94 -5.91
N ILE A 352 16.41 -41.24 -5.13
CA ILE A 352 15.35 -41.88 -4.34
C ILE A 352 14.28 -42.52 -5.24
N VAL A 353 14.04 -41.95 -6.42
CA VAL A 353 13.06 -42.44 -7.41
C VAL A 353 13.49 -43.80 -7.97
N ALA A 354 14.79 -44.01 -8.21
CA ALA A 354 15.34 -45.29 -8.67
C ALA A 354 15.41 -46.38 -7.58
N LYS A 355 15.05 -46.08 -6.33
CA LYS A 355 15.21 -47.01 -5.19
C LYS A 355 14.49 -48.34 -5.41
N ASP A 356 13.30 -48.32 -6.00
CA ASP A 356 12.45 -49.51 -6.13
C ASP A 356 12.93 -50.44 -7.24
N VAL A 357 13.30 -49.90 -8.40
CA VAL A 357 13.96 -50.70 -9.47
C VAL A 357 15.31 -51.25 -9.00
N MET A 358 16.07 -50.43 -8.26
CA MET A 358 17.35 -50.85 -7.67
C MET A 358 17.19 -51.73 -6.43
N LYS A 359 16.00 -52.23 -6.06
CA LYS A 359 15.88 -53.37 -5.12
C LYS A 359 16.28 -54.69 -5.77
N ASN A 360 16.23 -54.78 -7.10
CA ASN A 360 16.61 -55.97 -7.83
C ASN A 360 18.10 -56.29 -7.59
N ARG A 361 18.38 -57.53 -7.19
CA ARG A 361 19.73 -57.99 -6.82
C ARG A 361 20.68 -57.98 -8.02
N GLU A 362 20.20 -58.39 -9.20
CA GLU A 362 21.01 -58.46 -10.41
C GLU A 362 21.40 -57.07 -10.92
N LEU A 363 20.49 -56.09 -10.85
CA LEU A 363 20.83 -54.69 -11.18
C LEU A 363 21.89 -54.10 -10.25
N ARG A 364 21.87 -54.46 -8.95
CA ARG A 364 22.92 -54.03 -8.02
C ARG A 364 24.26 -54.69 -8.31
N GLU A 365 24.25 -55.94 -8.77
CA GLU A 365 25.45 -56.65 -9.20
C GLU A 365 26.03 -56.02 -10.48
N LEU A 366 25.18 -55.71 -11.47
CA LEU A 366 25.57 -54.97 -12.68
C LEU A 366 26.12 -53.57 -12.35
N TYR A 367 25.47 -52.83 -11.44
CA TYR A 367 25.95 -51.55 -10.93
C TYR A 367 27.33 -51.67 -10.30
N PHE A 368 27.55 -52.68 -9.46
CA PHE A 368 28.84 -52.92 -8.81
C PHE A 368 29.93 -53.31 -9.83
N GLN A 369 29.60 -54.17 -10.80
CA GLN A 369 30.53 -54.54 -11.87
C GLN A 369 30.92 -53.34 -12.73
N LYS A 370 29.97 -52.47 -13.06
CA LYS A 370 30.22 -51.29 -13.91
C LYS A 370 31.04 -50.23 -13.19
N TYR A 371 30.60 -49.79 -12.01
CA TYR A 371 31.18 -48.63 -11.32
C TYR A 371 32.18 -48.98 -10.22
N GLY A 372 32.30 -50.25 -9.83
CA GLY A 372 33.18 -50.70 -8.74
C GLY A 372 32.76 -50.23 -7.33
N VAL A 373 31.58 -49.62 -7.20
CA VAL A 373 31.06 -49.07 -5.94
C VAL A 373 29.77 -49.79 -5.55
N LYS A 374 29.63 -50.15 -4.27
CA LYS A 374 28.38 -50.73 -3.76
C LYS A 374 27.26 -49.70 -3.84
N TYR A 375 26.12 -50.11 -4.42
CA TYR A 375 24.93 -49.29 -4.51
C TYR A 375 24.49 -48.73 -3.16
N LYS A 376 24.25 -47.41 -3.10
CA LYS A 376 23.68 -46.70 -1.96
C LYS A 376 22.74 -45.61 -2.46
N VAL A 377 21.52 -45.59 -1.92
CA VAL A 377 20.55 -44.52 -2.20
C VAL A 377 21.06 -43.20 -1.63
N ARG A 378 21.08 -42.15 -2.44
CA ARG A 378 21.41 -40.78 -2.04
C ARG A 378 20.22 -40.19 -1.27
N LYS A 379 20.49 -39.61 -0.09
CA LYS A 379 19.48 -38.87 0.69
C LYS A 379 19.49 -37.41 0.27
N GLU A 380 18.32 -36.83 -0.01
CA GLU A 380 18.21 -35.40 -0.26
C GLU A 380 18.74 -34.59 0.93
N LYS A 381 19.60 -33.60 0.67
CA LYS A 381 19.84 -32.52 1.62
C LYS A 381 18.56 -31.67 1.62
N ARG A 382 17.80 -31.71 2.72
CA ARG A 382 16.66 -30.80 2.94
C ARG A 382 17.10 -29.37 2.64
N ARG A 383 16.58 -28.77 1.56
CA ARG A 383 16.58 -27.32 1.38
C ARG A 383 15.54 -26.81 2.38
N ASN A 384 16.02 -26.16 3.44
CA ASN A 384 15.15 -25.47 4.40
C ASN A 384 14.43 -24.34 3.63
N SER A 385 13.11 -24.48 3.47
CA SER A 385 12.21 -23.36 3.19
C SER A 385 11.82 -22.66 4.48
#